data_AF-A0A958D3E5-F1
#
_entry.id   AF-A0A958D3E5-F1
#
_cell.length_a   1.000
_cell.length_b   1.000
_cell.length_c   1.000
_cell.angle_alpha   90.00
_cell.angle_beta   90.00
_cell.angle_gamma   90.00
#
_symmetry.space_group_name_H-M   'P 1'
#
loop_
_entity.id
_entity.type
_entity.pdbx_description
1 polymer ?
#
loop_
_entity_poly.entity_id
_entity_poly.type
_entity_poly.pdbx_seq_one_letter_code
_entity_poly.pdbx_strand_id
1 'polypeptide(L)'
;LPYQRDPVSLARPWATPGIVGLEHRLGGLSKAPETGNVSYAPVHNETMNRERAEKVARLADVIAPAEVYGAQAGKLLVLSWGGTYGAVRVAAAMAHKAGKAVGHLHLRHLNPFPRNLGEILKRYDTVFIPEMNMGQLALLIRGKFGIDVAQYNRLHTRPLKISEIKAEIDKLV
;
A
#
# COMPACT_ATOMS: atom_id res chain seq x y z
N LEU A 1 -30.60 9.46 -3.87
CA LEU A 1 -30.83 9.06 -2.45
C LEU A 1 -29.55 9.27 -1.62
N PRO A 2 -29.60 9.49 -0.29
CA PRO A 2 -28.45 9.93 0.52
C PRO A 2 -27.29 8.91 0.63
N TYR A 3 -27.55 7.63 0.41
CA TYR A 3 -26.55 6.56 0.33
C TYR A 3 -26.28 6.07 -1.08
N GLN A 4 -26.90 6.70 -2.10
CA GLN A 4 -26.59 6.41 -3.49
C GLN A 4 -25.12 6.72 -3.74
N ARG A 5 -24.46 5.84 -4.49
CA ARG A 5 -23.05 5.97 -4.81
C ARG A 5 -22.86 6.40 -6.24
N ASP A 6 -21.85 7.23 -6.45
CA ASP A 6 -21.35 7.55 -7.78
C ASP A 6 -20.79 6.28 -8.45
N PRO A 7 -21.18 5.94 -9.69
CA PRO A 7 -20.80 4.67 -10.32
C PRO A 7 -19.29 4.56 -10.60
N VAL A 8 -18.57 5.69 -10.68
CA VAL A 8 -17.13 5.74 -11.00
C VAL A 8 -16.27 5.69 -9.75
N SER A 9 -16.56 6.51 -8.74
CA SER A 9 -15.77 6.65 -7.52
C SER A 9 -16.32 5.83 -6.35
N LEU A 10 -17.57 5.38 -6.43
CA LEU A 10 -18.35 4.81 -5.32
C LEU A 10 -18.46 5.73 -4.10
N ALA A 11 -18.15 7.01 -4.25
CA ALA A 11 -18.38 8.01 -3.21
C ALA A 11 -19.89 8.26 -3.06
N ARG A 12 -20.29 8.58 -1.82
CA ARG A 12 -21.66 9.03 -1.53
C ARG A 12 -21.67 10.56 -1.51
N PRO A 13 -22.77 11.21 -1.88
CA PRO A 13 -22.91 12.64 -1.68
C PRO A 13 -22.76 12.98 -0.19
N TRP A 14 -22.12 14.11 0.11
CA TRP A 14 -22.13 14.68 1.45
C TRP A 14 -23.40 15.51 1.63
N ALA A 15 -24.40 14.91 2.28
CA ALA A 15 -25.61 15.60 2.69
C ALA A 15 -25.39 16.20 4.09
N THR A 16 -25.08 17.49 4.16
CA THR A 16 -25.02 18.21 5.44
C THR A 16 -26.43 18.35 6.05
N PRO A 17 -26.54 18.49 7.38
CA PRO A 17 -27.84 18.69 8.03
C PRO A 17 -28.60 19.90 7.48
N GLY A 18 -29.91 19.76 7.27
CA GLY A 18 -30.80 20.81 6.78
C GLY A 18 -31.12 20.76 5.28
N ILE A 19 -30.52 19.84 4.51
CA ILE A 19 -30.88 19.65 3.10
C ILE A 19 -32.16 18.81 2.98
N VAL A 20 -33.23 19.44 2.49
CA VAL A 20 -34.54 18.81 2.27
C VAL A 20 -34.41 17.63 1.29
N GLY A 21 -35.00 16.48 1.65
CA GLY A 21 -35.01 15.27 0.81
C GLY A 21 -33.75 14.41 0.90
N LEU A 22 -32.78 14.81 1.72
CA LEU A 22 -31.57 14.04 2.04
C LEU A 22 -31.48 13.67 3.52
N GLU A 23 -32.61 13.64 4.22
CA GLU A 23 -32.69 13.21 5.61
C GLU A 23 -32.21 11.75 5.73
N HIS A 24 -31.23 11.49 6.60
CA HIS A 24 -30.66 10.16 6.76
C HIS A 24 -30.05 9.96 8.15
N ARG A 25 -29.80 8.70 8.52
CA ARG A 25 -29.20 8.32 9.80
C ARG A 25 -27.76 7.86 9.61
N LEU A 26 -26.82 8.57 10.23
CA LEU A 26 -25.43 8.12 10.36
C LEU A 26 -25.27 7.26 11.62
N GLY A 27 -24.40 6.25 11.56
CA GLY A 27 -24.13 5.35 12.68
C GLY A 27 -23.38 4.10 12.23
N GLY A 28 -22.90 3.30 13.19
CA GLY A 28 -22.09 2.10 12.93
C GLY A 28 -22.88 0.86 12.49
N LEU A 29 -24.21 0.87 12.61
CA LEU A 29 -25.05 -0.25 12.19
C LEU A 29 -25.10 -0.38 10.67
N SER A 30 -25.26 -1.61 10.18
CA SER A 30 -25.39 -1.89 8.75
C SER A 30 -26.59 -1.17 8.13
N LYS A 31 -26.43 -0.78 6.87
CA LYS A 31 -27.33 0.15 6.17
C LYS A 31 -27.89 -0.49 4.90
N ALA A 32 -29.14 -0.19 4.60
CA ALA A 32 -29.73 -0.51 3.30
C ALA A 32 -29.03 0.32 2.20
N PRO A 33 -28.80 -0.27 1.00
CA PRO A 33 -28.34 0.47 -0.16
C PRO A 33 -29.22 1.68 -0.44
N GLU A 34 -28.61 2.75 -0.96
CA GLU A 34 -29.25 3.99 -1.43
C GLU A 34 -29.95 4.83 -0.34
N THR A 35 -30.79 4.26 0.49
CA THR A 35 -31.60 4.96 1.50
C THR A 35 -30.82 5.27 2.78
N GLY A 36 -29.89 4.40 3.21
CA GLY A 36 -29.15 4.59 4.45
C GLY A 36 -29.91 4.24 5.73
N ASN A 37 -31.06 3.57 5.61
CA ASN A 37 -31.78 3.05 6.77
C ASN A 37 -31.05 1.87 7.41
N VAL A 38 -31.24 1.64 8.70
CA VAL A 38 -30.65 0.45 9.37
C VAL A 38 -31.23 -0.81 8.71
N SER A 39 -30.37 -1.76 8.39
CA SER A 39 -30.80 -3.02 7.77
C SER A 39 -30.01 -4.21 8.30
N TYR A 40 -30.74 -5.30 8.53
CA TYR A 40 -30.20 -6.60 8.92
C TYR A 40 -30.25 -7.63 7.78
N ALA A 41 -30.68 -7.21 6.58
CA ALA A 41 -30.75 -8.11 5.43
C ALA A 41 -29.31 -8.54 5.03
N PRO A 42 -29.04 -9.85 4.90
CA PRO A 42 -27.69 -10.34 4.56
C PRO A 42 -27.15 -9.73 3.27
N VAL A 43 -27.99 -9.65 2.23
CA VAL A 43 -27.65 -9.08 0.93
C VAL A 43 -27.26 -7.60 1.01
N HIS A 44 -27.94 -6.81 1.84
CA HIS A 44 -27.57 -5.40 2.03
C HIS A 44 -26.19 -5.29 2.69
N ASN A 45 -25.92 -6.12 3.70
CA ASN A 45 -24.63 -6.12 4.37
C ASN A 45 -23.50 -6.53 3.41
N GLU A 46 -23.70 -7.58 2.60
CA GLU A 46 -22.72 -7.99 1.60
C GLU A 46 -22.44 -6.86 0.60
N THR A 47 -23.48 -6.32 -0.05
CA THR A 47 -23.34 -5.24 -1.05
C THR A 47 -22.61 -4.05 -0.45
N MET A 48 -23.02 -3.59 0.73
CA MET A 48 -22.41 -2.43 1.37
C MET A 48 -20.94 -2.66 1.76
N ASN A 49 -20.56 -3.88 2.16
CA ASN A 49 -19.16 -4.20 2.46
C ASN A 49 -18.32 -4.25 1.18
N ARG A 50 -18.81 -4.91 0.12
CA ARG A 50 -18.13 -4.98 -1.18
C ARG A 50 -17.92 -3.58 -1.75
N GLU A 51 -18.93 -2.73 -1.78
CA GLU A 51 -18.82 -1.36 -2.31
C GLU A 51 -17.87 -0.47 -1.49
N ARG A 52 -17.82 -0.63 -0.16
CA ARG A 52 -16.84 0.12 0.67
C ARG A 52 -15.42 -0.34 0.38
N ALA A 53 -15.19 -1.65 0.28
CA ALA A 53 -13.88 -2.20 -0.04
C ALA A 53 -13.44 -1.78 -1.44
N GLU A 54 -14.32 -1.89 -2.44
CA GLU A 54 -14.08 -1.48 -3.82
C GLU A 54 -13.79 0.01 -3.94
N LYS A 55 -14.54 0.86 -3.23
CA LYS A 55 -14.27 2.31 -3.17
C LYS A 55 -12.82 2.59 -2.77
N VAL A 56 -12.31 1.89 -1.74
CA VAL A 56 -10.92 2.04 -1.29
C VAL A 56 -9.96 1.48 -2.34
N ALA A 57 -10.28 0.34 -2.96
CA ALA A 57 -9.45 -0.27 -4.00
C ALA A 57 -9.27 0.65 -5.22
N ARG A 58 -10.33 1.36 -5.64
CA ARG A 58 -10.31 2.34 -6.75
C ARG A 58 -9.39 3.53 -6.51
N LEU A 59 -8.96 3.80 -5.27
CA LEU A 59 -7.94 4.81 -5.02
C LEU A 59 -6.61 4.49 -5.71
N ALA A 60 -6.36 3.22 -6.07
CA ALA A 60 -5.19 2.82 -6.84
C ALA A 60 -5.13 3.51 -8.23
N ASP A 61 -6.26 3.99 -8.74
CA ASP A 61 -6.42 4.59 -10.07
C ASP A 61 -5.95 6.05 -10.08
N VAL A 62 -5.97 6.70 -8.92
CA VAL A 62 -5.53 8.09 -8.73
C VAL A 62 -4.17 8.17 -8.04
N ILE A 63 -3.66 7.05 -7.51
CA ILE A 63 -2.30 6.96 -6.98
C ILE A 63 -1.33 6.91 -8.16
N ALA A 64 -0.38 7.85 -8.19
CA ALA A 64 0.69 7.86 -9.18
C ALA A 64 1.43 6.51 -9.21
N PRO A 65 1.84 6.02 -10.41
CA PRO A 65 2.65 4.83 -10.53
C PRO A 65 3.89 4.89 -9.65
N ALA A 66 4.26 3.76 -9.04
CA ALA A 66 5.49 3.68 -8.26
C ALA A 66 6.71 3.81 -9.19
N GLU A 67 7.70 4.56 -8.75
CA GLU A 67 8.95 4.77 -9.45
C GLU A 67 10.10 4.06 -8.76
N VAL A 68 11.00 3.48 -9.56
CA VAL A 68 12.21 2.84 -9.08
C VAL A 68 13.40 3.75 -9.37
N TYR A 69 14.27 3.90 -8.38
CA TYR A 69 15.58 4.47 -8.58
C TYR A 69 16.65 3.39 -8.74
N GLY A 70 17.63 3.67 -9.60
CA GLY A 70 18.71 2.73 -9.91
C GLY A 70 18.31 1.78 -11.02
N ALA A 71 18.74 0.53 -10.91
CA ALA A 71 18.41 -0.50 -11.89
C ALA A 71 16.89 -0.70 -11.95
N GLN A 72 16.32 -0.82 -13.16
CA GLN A 72 14.87 -0.99 -13.38
C GLN A 72 14.41 -2.46 -13.32
N ALA A 73 15.38 -3.38 -13.32
CA ALA A 73 15.26 -4.83 -13.18
C ALA A 73 16.62 -5.39 -12.75
N GLY A 74 16.66 -6.62 -12.25
CA GLY A 74 17.91 -7.34 -11.99
C GLY A 74 17.94 -8.08 -10.66
N LYS A 75 19.06 -8.03 -9.95
CA LYS A 75 19.32 -8.93 -8.83
C LYS A 75 18.47 -8.63 -7.60
N LEU A 76 18.35 -7.35 -7.22
CA LEU A 76 17.76 -6.96 -5.95
C LEU A 76 16.91 -5.71 -6.07
N LEU A 77 15.67 -5.79 -5.59
CA LEU A 77 14.87 -4.61 -5.28
C LEU A 77 14.88 -4.37 -3.77
N VAL A 78 15.38 -3.23 -3.34
CA VAL A 78 15.18 -2.77 -1.97
C VAL A 78 13.84 -2.03 -1.91
N LEU A 79 12.90 -2.56 -1.14
CA LEU A 79 11.57 -2.02 -0.97
C LEU A 79 11.42 -1.45 0.44
N SER A 80 11.09 -0.17 0.56
CA SER A 80 11.00 0.49 1.88
C SER A 80 9.78 1.40 2.01
N TRP A 81 9.49 1.82 3.25
CA TRP A 81 8.36 2.70 3.57
C TRP A 81 8.64 3.55 4.82
N GLY A 82 7.95 4.68 4.95
CA GLY A 82 8.06 5.57 6.10
C GLY A 82 9.48 6.11 6.37
N GLY A 83 9.84 6.22 7.66
CA GLY A 83 11.10 6.84 8.10
C GLY A 83 12.39 6.13 7.66
N THR A 84 12.29 4.94 7.04
CA THR A 84 13.45 4.21 6.51
C THR A 84 14.02 4.81 5.22
N TYR A 85 13.29 5.73 4.56
CA TYR A 85 13.63 6.28 3.25
C TYR A 85 15.09 6.71 3.12
N GLY A 86 15.58 7.57 4.02
CA GLY A 86 16.90 8.20 3.89
C GLY A 86 18.03 7.17 3.92
N ALA A 87 18.03 6.30 4.94
CA ALA A 87 19.08 5.29 5.09
C ALA A 87 19.09 4.30 3.92
N VAL A 88 17.91 3.83 3.52
CA VAL A 88 17.75 2.85 2.44
C VAL A 88 18.12 3.45 1.09
N ARG A 89 17.68 4.67 0.80
CA ARG A 89 17.97 5.36 -0.46
C ARG A 89 19.48 5.52 -0.66
N VAL A 90 20.19 5.96 0.37
CA VAL A 90 21.65 6.15 0.29
C VAL A 90 22.35 4.81 0.09
N ALA A 91 22.00 3.79 0.87
CA ALA A 91 22.60 2.45 0.74
C ALA A 91 22.40 1.84 -0.65
N ALA A 92 21.16 1.89 -1.18
CA ALA A 92 20.86 1.39 -2.53
C ALA A 92 21.56 2.21 -3.62
N ALA A 93 21.65 3.54 -3.46
CA ALA A 93 22.40 4.39 -4.39
C ALA A 93 23.90 4.06 -4.41
N MET A 94 24.50 3.78 -3.25
CA MET A 94 25.89 3.34 -3.18
C MET A 94 26.09 2.00 -3.90
N ALA A 95 25.19 1.03 -3.69
CA ALA A 95 25.26 -0.27 -4.36
C ALA A 95 25.11 -0.13 -5.88
N HIS A 96 24.14 0.65 -6.33
CA HIS A 96 23.92 0.91 -7.75
C HIS A 96 25.12 1.63 -8.40
N LYS A 97 25.67 2.66 -7.75
CA LYS A 97 26.89 3.36 -8.22
C LYS A 97 28.11 2.45 -8.30
N ALA A 98 28.15 1.38 -7.50
CA ALA A 98 29.18 0.34 -7.58
C ALA A 98 28.94 -0.69 -8.70
N GLY A 99 28.02 -0.41 -9.64
CA GLY A 99 27.72 -1.29 -10.78
C GLY A 99 26.77 -2.45 -10.47
N LYS A 100 26.22 -2.52 -9.25
CA LYS A 100 25.29 -3.59 -8.87
C LYS A 100 23.91 -3.38 -9.48
N ALA A 101 23.27 -4.46 -9.91
CA ALA A 101 21.90 -4.47 -10.42
C ALA A 101 20.85 -4.34 -9.30
N VAL A 102 20.90 -3.20 -8.59
CA VAL A 102 20.06 -2.88 -7.43
C VAL A 102 19.10 -1.74 -7.76
N GLY A 103 17.81 -1.99 -7.56
CA GLY A 103 16.76 -0.98 -7.58
C GLY A 103 16.32 -0.59 -6.17
N HIS A 104 15.81 0.63 -6.00
CA HIS A 104 15.14 1.07 -4.76
C HIS A 104 13.75 1.63 -5.09
N LEU A 105 12.74 1.11 -4.39
CA LEU A 105 11.38 1.64 -4.42
C LEU A 105 10.95 2.02 -3.00
N HIS A 106 10.42 3.24 -2.86
CA HIS A 106 9.87 3.71 -1.60
C HIS A 106 8.36 3.91 -1.68
N LEU A 107 7.61 3.15 -0.88
CA LEU A 107 6.15 3.21 -0.84
C LEU A 107 5.66 4.38 0.03
N ARG A 108 4.75 5.18 -0.55
CA ARG A 108 3.98 6.20 0.17
C ARG A 108 2.55 5.76 0.50
N HIS A 109 1.96 4.94 -0.37
CA HIS A 109 0.60 4.41 -0.20
C HIS A 109 0.69 2.90 0.08
N LEU A 110 0.16 2.49 1.23
CA LEU A 110 0.13 1.08 1.66
C LEU A 110 -1.22 0.41 1.40
N ASN A 111 -2.32 1.19 1.41
CA ASN A 111 -3.65 0.68 1.11
C ASN A 111 -4.51 1.71 0.35
N PRO A 112 -4.81 1.47 -0.94
CA PRO A 112 -4.22 0.42 -1.77
C PRO A 112 -2.74 0.74 -2.11
N PHE A 113 -2.01 -0.28 -2.57
CA PHE A 113 -0.70 -0.08 -3.19
C PHE A 113 -0.85 0.52 -4.59
N PRO A 114 0.20 1.16 -5.15
CA PRO A 114 0.25 1.56 -6.54
C PRO A 114 -0.03 0.39 -7.50
N ARG A 115 -0.81 0.61 -8.56
CA ARG A 115 -1.25 -0.45 -9.51
C ARG A 115 -0.09 -1.25 -10.09
N ASN A 116 1.00 -0.57 -10.45
CA ASN A 116 2.16 -1.18 -11.09
C ASN A 116 3.09 -1.92 -10.11
N LEU A 117 2.85 -1.89 -8.79
CA LEU A 117 3.77 -2.47 -7.79
C LEU A 117 4.07 -3.94 -8.09
N GLY A 118 3.06 -4.75 -8.37
CA GLY A 118 3.23 -6.18 -8.65
C GLY A 118 4.15 -6.45 -9.86
N GLU A 119 4.04 -5.64 -10.91
CA GLU A 119 4.91 -5.71 -12.09
C GLU A 119 6.34 -5.26 -11.78
N ILE A 120 6.51 -4.30 -10.85
CA ILE A 120 7.84 -3.90 -10.40
C ILE A 120 8.51 -5.04 -9.65
N LEU A 121 7.82 -5.63 -8.68
CA LEU A 121 8.40 -6.67 -7.81
C LEU A 121 8.90 -7.87 -8.64
N LYS A 122 8.17 -8.26 -9.69
CA LYS A 122 8.53 -9.37 -10.58
C LYS A 122 9.75 -9.14 -11.46
N ARG A 123 10.23 -7.89 -11.57
CA ARG A 123 11.43 -7.56 -12.37
C ARG A 123 12.74 -7.87 -11.66
N TYR A 124 12.69 -8.40 -10.44
CA TYR A 124 13.86 -8.67 -9.62
C TYR A 124 13.86 -10.10 -9.09
N ASP A 125 15.06 -10.68 -8.98
CA ASP A 125 15.24 -12.03 -8.42
C ASP A 125 14.86 -12.06 -6.93
N THR A 126 15.26 -11.02 -6.19
CA THR A 126 15.03 -10.90 -4.75
C THR A 126 14.43 -9.55 -4.41
N VAL A 127 13.43 -9.54 -3.52
CA VAL A 127 12.91 -8.32 -2.89
C VAL A 127 13.39 -8.27 -1.45
N PHE A 128 14.10 -7.19 -1.08
CA PHE A 128 14.62 -6.96 0.25
C PHE A 128 13.87 -5.84 0.96
N ILE A 129 13.35 -6.12 2.16
CA ILE A 129 12.55 -5.19 2.95
C ILE A 129 13.22 -4.94 4.31
N PRO A 130 13.98 -3.83 4.44
CA PRO A 130 14.44 -3.36 5.73
C PRO A 130 13.36 -2.51 6.41
N GLU A 131 12.85 -2.97 7.55
CA GLU A 131 11.81 -2.26 8.30
C GLU A 131 11.99 -2.26 9.82
N MET A 132 11.45 -1.23 10.46
CA MET A 132 11.57 -1.01 11.91
C MET A 132 10.36 -1.57 12.68
N ASN A 133 9.94 -2.78 12.33
CA ASN A 133 8.82 -3.50 12.96
C ASN A 133 9.04 -5.02 12.78
N MET A 134 8.03 -5.83 13.11
CA MET A 134 8.12 -7.30 13.04
C MET A 134 7.84 -7.91 11.65
N GLY A 135 7.97 -7.17 10.56
CA GLY A 135 7.77 -7.70 9.19
C GLY A 135 6.40 -7.39 8.57
N GLN A 136 5.78 -6.26 8.92
CA GLN A 136 4.42 -5.93 8.51
C GLN A 136 4.31 -5.71 7.00
N LEU A 137 5.25 -4.95 6.40
CA LEU A 137 5.23 -4.77 4.95
C LEU A 137 5.53 -6.09 4.25
N ALA A 138 6.49 -6.86 4.76
CA ALA A 138 6.80 -8.18 4.24
C ALA A 138 5.57 -9.11 4.20
N LEU A 139 4.76 -9.13 5.27
CA LEU A 139 3.52 -9.89 5.33
C LEU A 139 2.53 -9.45 4.23
N LEU A 140 2.35 -8.14 4.05
CA LEU A 140 1.45 -7.60 3.02
C LEU A 140 1.93 -7.94 1.60
N ILE A 141 3.23 -7.84 1.34
CA ILE A 141 3.81 -8.16 0.03
C ILE A 141 3.65 -9.65 -0.29
N ARG A 142 3.99 -10.53 0.66
CA ARG A 142 3.78 -11.98 0.50
C ARG A 142 2.30 -12.30 0.28
N GLY A 143 1.42 -11.81 1.15
CA GLY A 143 0.00 -12.12 1.12
C GLY A 143 -0.72 -11.61 -0.14
N LYS A 144 -0.28 -10.47 -0.70
CA LYS A 144 -0.93 -9.86 -1.86
C LYS A 144 -0.34 -10.27 -3.21
N PHE A 145 0.98 -10.49 -3.27
CA PHE A 145 1.68 -10.73 -4.53
C PHE A 145 2.28 -12.12 -4.66
N GLY A 146 2.31 -12.93 -3.59
CA GLY A 146 2.91 -14.27 -3.61
C GLY A 146 4.42 -14.26 -3.84
N ILE A 147 5.09 -13.13 -3.53
CA ILE A 147 6.52 -12.94 -3.72
C ILE A 147 7.21 -13.12 -2.37
N ASP A 148 8.21 -13.99 -2.32
CA ASP A 148 9.04 -14.11 -1.13
C ASP A 148 10.00 -12.92 -1.01
N VAL A 149 10.32 -12.56 0.24
CA VAL A 149 11.06 -11.35 0.56
C VAL A 149 12.16 -11.66 1.57
N ALA A 150 13.35 -11.14 1.31
CA ALA A 150 14.41 -11.05 2.30
C ALA A 150 14.06 -9.95 3.30
N GLN A 151 14.08 -10.25 4.60
CA GLN A 151 13.68 -9.30 5.65
C GLN A 151 14.87 -8.83 6.46
N TYR A 152 14.85 -7.56 6.85
CA TYR A 152 15.73 -7.03 7.89
C TYR A 152 14.92 -6.20 8.87
N ASN A 153 14.54 -6.83 9.98
CA ASN A 153 13.64 -6.29 10.98
C ASN A 153 14.42 -5.76 12.19
N ARG A 154 14.21 -4.50 12.58
CA ARG A 154 14.86 -3.90 13.77
C ARG A 154 13.82 -3.24 14.69
N LEU A 155 13.90 -3.50 16.00
CA LEU A 155 12.91 -3.03 16.99
C LEU A 155 13.47 -2.04 18.03
N HIS A 156 14.78 -1.81 18.05
CA HIS A 156 15.45 -1.11 19.15
C HIS A 156 15.36 0.43 19.07
N THR A 157 14.25 0.99 18.57
CA THR A 157 13.90 2.43 18.53
C THR A 157 14.92 3.40 17.91
N ARG A 158 15.98 2.90 17.28
CA ARG A 158 17.00 3.72 16.59
C ARG A 158 16.83 3.60 15.08
N PRO A 159 17.09 4.68 14.32
CA PRO A 159 17.10 4.61 12.87
C PRO A 159 18.05 3.54 12.33
N LEU A 160 17.69 2.95 11.19
CA LEU A 160 18.54 2.04 10.45
C LEU A 160 19.82 2.76 10.00
N LYS A 161 20.99 2.14 10.21
CA LYS A 161 22.25 2.73 9.74
C LYS A 161 22.46 2.41 8.27
N ILE A 162 22.95 3.39 7.51
CA ILE A 162 23.30 3.22 6.09
C ILE A 162 24.28 2.04 5.90
N SER A 163 25.28 1.94 6.78
CA SER A 163 26.29 0.87 6.72
C SER A 163 25.70 -0.53 6.93
N GLU A 164 24.75 -0.68 7.85
CA GLU A 164 24.05 -1.95 8.09
C GLU A 164 23.24 -2.35 6.85
N ILE A 165 22.45 -1.42 6.29
CA ILE A 165 21.63 -1.70 5.11
C ILE A 165 22.51 -2.01 3.89
N LYS A 166 23.60 -1.28 3.70
CA LYS A 166 24.54 -1.55 2.61
C LYS A 166 25.16 -2.94 2.76
N ALA A 167 25.57 -3.33 3.97
CA ALA A 167 26.14 -4.66 4.21
C ALA A 167 25.14 -5.78 3.91
N GLU A 168 23.85 -5.61 4.26
CA GLU A 168 22.81 -6.58 3.89
C GLU A 168 22.58 -6.63 2.38
N ILE A 169 22.53 -5.47 1.69
CA ILE A 169 22.47 -5.43 0.22
C ILE A 169 23.65 -6.18 -0.40
N ASP A 170 24.86 -6.01 0.14
CA ASP A 170 26.06 -6.65 -0.38
C ASP A 170 26.05 -8.18 -0.23
N LYS A 171 25.33 -8.73 0.76
CA LYS A 171 25.15 -10.18 0.93
C LYS A 171 24.13 -10.78 -0.04
N LEU A 172 23.16 -9.98 -0.47
CA LEU A 172 22.02 -10.41 -1.29
C LEU A 172 22.25 -10.27 -2.80
N VAL A 173 23.32 -9.57 -3.20
CA VAL A 173 23.68 -9.31 -4.60
C VAL A 173 24.87 -10.14 -5.03
#